data_AF-A0A9W6PIC7-F1
#
_entry.id   AF-A0A9W6PIC7-F1
#
_cell.length_a   1.000
_cell.length_b   1.000
_cell.length_c   1.000
_cell.angle_alpha   90.00
_cell.angle_beta   90.00
_cell.angle_gamma   90.00
#
_symmetry.space_group_name_H-M   'P 1'
#
loop_
_entity.id
_entity.type
_entity.pdbx_description
1 polymer ?
#
loop_
_entity_poly.entity_id
_entity_poly.type
_entity_poly.pdbx_seq_one_letter_code
_entity_poly.pdbx_strand_id
1 'polypeptide(L)'
;MELSEITERAMRVHALYDRLNAAQRGRTWERQDFVLGFAGDVGDLAKLTQAADGIRPAPGGRDLGHELADCLWSVVVIARLYGVDLESAFTATMADLEQSITGALDAEAQR
;
A
#
# COMPACT_ATOMS: atom_id res chain seq x y z
N MET A 1 4.44 -15.71 -2.80
CA MET A 1 5.15 -15.26 -1.59
C MET A 1 4.11 -15.14 -0.51
N GLU A 2 4.37 -15.70 0.65
CA GLU A 2 3.54 -15.47 1.83
C GLU A 2 3.69 -14.02 2.31
N LEU A 3 2.70 -13.49 3.04
CA LEU A 3 2.77 -12.13 3.57
C LEU A 3 4.00 -11.92 4.47
N SER A 4 4.42 -12.97 5.18
CA SER A 4 5.65 -12.99 5.96
C SER A 4 6.89 -12.71 5.09
N GLU A 5 7.03 -13.38 3.95
CA GLU A 5 8.16 -13.20 3.02
C GLU A 5 8.14 -11.80 2.39
N ILE A 6 6.96 -11.29 2.05
CA ILE A 6 6.77 -9.92 1.54
C ILE A 6 7.24 -8.93 2.61
N THR A 7 6.83 -9.15 3.85
CA THR A 7 7.16 -8.31 4.99
C THR A 7 8.65 -8.28 5.28
N GLU A 8 9.32 -9.43 5.28
CA GLU A 8 10.76 -9.50 5.44
C GLU A 8 11.49 -8.76 4.32
N ARG A 9 11.06 -8.94 3.06
CA ARG A 9 11.64 -8.22 1.92
C ARG A 9 11.43 -6.72 2.03
N ALA A 10 10.23 -6.28 2.40
CA ALA A 10 9.90 -4.87 2.59
C ALA A 10 10.77 -4.22 3.67
N MET A 11 10.96 -4.90 4.80
CA MET A 11 11.79 -4.40 5.90
C MET A 11 13.29 -4.41 5.56
N ARG A 12 13.77 -5.33 4.70
CA ARG A 12 15.13 -5.25 4.15
C ARG A 12 15.32 -3.98 3.32
N VAL A 13 14.35 -3.63 2.47
CA VAL A 13 14.40 -2.41 1.65
C VAL A 13 14.29 -1.15 2.53
N HIS A 14 13.42 -1.15 3.55
CA HIS A 14 13.35 -0.09 4.56
C HIS A 14 14.72 0.17 5.20
N ALA A 15 15.43 -0.87 5.65
CA ALA A 15 16.76 -0.74 6.23
C ALA A 15 17.81 -0.17 5.24
N LEU A 16 17.67 -0.45 3.94
CA LEU A 16 18.51 0.16 2.92
C LEU A 16 18.20 1.66 2.76
N TYR A 17 16.92 2.05 2.79
CA TYR A 17 16.51 3.45 2.78
C TYR A 17 17.03 4.20 4.00
N ASP A 18 16.97 3.62 5.20
CA ASP A 18 17.53 4.23 6.41
C ASP A 18 19.03 4.51 6.27
N ARG A 19 19.79 3.52 5.80
CA ARG A 19 21.23 3.68 5.56
C ARG A 19 21.51 4.76 4.52
N LEU A 20 20.73 4.78 3.43
CA LEU A 20 20.88 5.78 2.36
C LEU A 20 20.56 7.19 2.86
N ASN A 21 19.46 7.35 3.60
CA ASN A 21 19.03 8.63 4.16
C ASN A 21 20.01 9.13 5.21
N ALA A 22 20.51 8.28 6.11
CA ALA A 22 21.55 8.65 7.05
C ALA A 22 22.81 9.15 6.33
N ALA A 23 23.24 8.46 5.27
CA ALA A 23 24.43 8.84 4.50
C ALA A 23 24.26 10.15 3.69
N GLN A 24 23.08 10.38 3.10
CA GLN A 24 22.85 11.52 2.19
C GLN A 24 22.29 12.76 2.90
N ARG A 25 21.50 12.56 3.97
CA ARG A 25 20.68 13.61 4.60
C ARG A 25 20.98 13.78 6.09
N GLY A 26 21.86 12.96 6.67
CA GLY A 26 22.22 13.02 8.09
C GLY A 26 21.10 12.61 9.05
N ARG A 27 19.98 12.07 8.54
CA ARG A 27 18.84 11.57 9.32
C ARG A 27 18.20 10.38 8.63
N THR A 28 17.53 9.52 9.38
CA THR A 28 16.62 8.51 8.83
C THR A 28 15.23 9.10 8.60
N TRP A 29 14.38 8.34 7.93
CA TRP A 29 12.96 8.66 7.87
C TRP A 29 12.27 8.31 9.19
N GLU A 30 11.35 9.15 9.61
CA GLU A 30 10.44 8.88 10.71
C GLU A 30 9.13 8.27 10.17
N ARG A 31 8.27 7.77 11.06
CA ARG A 31 7.02 7.12 10.67
C ARG A 31 6.15 7.99 9.77
N GLN A 32 6.06 9.29 10.04
CA GLN A 32 5.30 10.21 9.18
C GLN A 32 5.92 10.41 7.78
N ASP A 33 7.25 10.27 7.63
CA ASP A 33 7.89 10.38 6.32
C ASP A 33 7.41 9.23 5.40
N PHE A 34 7.24 8.02 5.95
CA PHE A 34 6.70 6.87 5.20
C PHE A 34 5.23 7.06 4.82
N VAL A 35 4.41 7.65 5.69
CA VAL A 35 3.01 7.98 5.37
C VAL A 35 2.93 9.03 4.25
N LEU A 36 3.84 10.01 4.26
CA LEU A 36 3.91 11.01 3.21
C LEU A 36 4.39 10.40 1.88
N GLY A 37 5.38 9.51 1.92
CA GLY A 37 5.82 8.73 0.76
C GLY A 37 4.67 7.93 0.15
N PHE A 38 3.91 7.22 0.99
CA PHE A 38 2.73 6.45 0.57
C PHE A 38 1.68 7.32 -0.15
N ALA A 39 1.42 8.53 0.34
CA ALA A 39 0.49 9.45 -0.33
C ALA A 39 0.98 9.83 -1.74
N GLY A 40 2.30 9.92 -1.94
CA GLY A 40 2.92 10.08 -3.25
C GLY A 40 2.66 8.89 -4.17
N ASP A 41 2.95 7.68 -3.69
CA ASP A 41 2.74 6.42 -4.43
C ASP A 41 1.26 6.26 -4.86
N VAL A 42 0.32 6.56 -3.97
CA VAL A 42 -1.13 6.55 -4.28
C VAL A 42 -1.46 7.55 -5.40
N GLY A 43 -0.82 8.73 -5.38
CA GLY A 43 -0.98 9.73 -6.42
C GLY A 43 -0.48 9.26 -7.78
N ASP A 44 0.63 8.53 -7.83
CA ASP A 44 1.18 7.97 -9.07
C ASP A 44 0.37 6.77 -9.56
N LEU A 45 -0.08 5.89 -8.65
CA LEU A 45 -1.03 4.83 -8.94
C LEU A 45 -2.31 5.39 -9.59
N ALA A 46 -2.89 6.46 -9.03
CA ALA A 46 -4.09 7.10 -9.58
C ALA A 46 -3.88 7.67 -10.99
N LYS A 47 -2.68 8.17 -11.32
CA LYS A 47 -2.37 8.65 -12.67
C LYS A 47 -2.28 7.50 -13.66
N LEU A 48 -1.71 6.36 -13.25
CA LEU A 48 -1.56 5.19 -14.09
C LEU A 48 -2.88 4.45 -14.32
N THR A 49 -3.78 4.40 -13.34
CA THR A 49 -5.13 3.85 -13.56
C THR A 49 -5.90 4.68 -14.57
N GLN A 50 -5.89 6.00 -14.44
CA GLN A 50 -6.49 6.90 -15.45
C GLN A 50 -5.87 6.72 -16.84
N ALA A 51 -4.56 6.47 -16.91
CA ALA A 51 -3.91 6.19 -18.18
C ALA A 51 -4.32 4.84 -18.77
N ALA A 52 -4.46 3.79 -17.94
CA ALA A 52 -4.97 2.48 -18.34
C ALA A 52 -6.41 2.57 -18.88
N ASP A 53 -7.21 3.48 -18.31
CA ASP A 53 -8.59 3.75 -18.75
C ASP A 53 -8.66 4.73 -19.96
N GLY A 54 -7.53 5.17 -20.50
CA GLY A 54 -7.47 6.07 -21.66
C GLY A 54 -7.89 7.52 -21.38
N ILE A 55 -8.02 7.91 -20.11
CA ILE A 55 -8.44 9.26 -19.69
C ILE A 55 -7.30 10.27 -19.89
N ARG A 56 -6.05 9.81 -19.83
CA ARG A 56 -4.85 10.64 -19.99
C ARG A 56 -3.69 9.83 -20.61
N PRO A 57 -2.64 10.49 -21.12
CA PRO A 57 -1.41 9.79 -21.49
C PRO A 57 -0.75 9.12 -20.28
N ALA A 58 -0.15 7.96 -20.51
CA ALA A 58 0.65 7.27 -19.50
C ALA A 58 1.86 8.14 -19.10
N PRO A 59 2.10 8.37 -17.80
CA PRO A 59 3.37 8.93 -17.35
C PRO A 59 4.50 7.96 -17.76
N GLY A 60 5.55 8.50 -18.37
CA GLY A 60 6.68 7.67 -18.80
C GLY A 60 7.46 7.08 -17.62
N GLY A 61 8.06 5.90 -17.83
CA GLY A 61 9.06 5.33 -16.94
C GLY A 61 8.58 4.32 -15.89
N ARG A 62 7.27 4.17 -15.67
CA ARG A 62 6.70 3.18 -14.73
C ARG A 62 5.36 2.63 -15.22
N ASP A 63 5.07 1.39 -14.88
CA ASP A 63 3.81 0.72 -15.21
C ASP A 63 2.91 0.54 -13.97
N LEU A 64 1.66 0.13 -14.20
CA LEU A 64 0.67 -0.03 -13.11
C LEU A 64 1.12 -1.05 -12.06
N GLY A 65 1.82 -2.11 -12.47
CA GLY A 65 2.32 -3.13 -11.56
C GLY A 65 3.36 -2.58 -10.60
N HIS A 66 4.21 -1.66 -11.07
CA HIS A 66 5.18 -0.95 -10.25
C HIS A 66 4.51 -0.16 -9.12
N GLU A 67 3.54 0.70 -9.43
CA GLU A 67 2.92 1.55 -8.41
C GLU A 67 2.03 0.76 -7.44
N LEU A 68 1.42 -0.35 -7.89
CA LEU A 68 0.76 -1.29 -6.99
C LEU A 68 1.74 -1.92 -6.00
N ALA A 69 2.94 -2.31 -6.48
CA ALA A 69 3.98 -2.88 -5.63
C ALA A 69 4.55 -1.85 -4.64
N ASP A 70 4.75 -0.60 -5.07
CA ASP A 70 5.22 0.50 -4.21
C ASP A 70 4.18 0.83 -3.14
N CYS A 71 2.90 0.95 -3.50
CA CYS A 71 1.81 1.12 -2.54
C CYS A 71 1.77 -0.03 -1.52
N LEU A 72 1.89 -1.28 -1.97
CA LEU A 72 1.92 -2.45 -1.08
C LEU A 72 3.14 -2.41 -0.14
N TRP A 73 4.32 -2.06 -0.64
CA TRP A 73 5.52 -1.90 0.19
C TRP A 73 5.30 -0.86 1.29
N SER A 74 4.75 0.29 0.93
CA SER A 74 4.41 1.37 1.86
C SER A 74 3.44 0.89 2.97
N VAL A 75 2.36 0.19 2.61
CA VAL A 75 1.39 -0.36 3.58
C VAL A 75 2.06 -1.36 4.53
N VAL A 76 2.87 -2.28 4.01
CA VAL A 76 3.57 -3.30 4.82
C VAL A 76 4.57 -2.67 5.79
N VAL A 77 5.35 -1.68 5.34
CA VAL A 77 6.29 -0.95 6.19
C VAL A 77 5.56 -0.19 7.28
N ILE A 78 4.50 0.55 6.94
CA ILE A 78 3.69 1.30 7.90
C ILE A 78 3.11 0.34 8.95
N ALA A 79 2.52 -0.78 8.54
CA ALA A 79 1.98 -1.78 9.47
C ALA A 79 3.06 -2.26 10.45
N ARG A 80 4.27 -2.57 9.97
CA ARG A 80 5.39 -2.97 10.83
C ARG A 80 5.85 -1.87 11.78
N LEU A 81 5.95 -0.63 11.32
CA LEU A 81 6.40 0.50 12.13
C LEU A 81 5.41 0.84 13.26
N TYR A 82 4.12 0.57 13.06
CA TYR A 82 3.06 0.80 14.04
C TYR A 82 2.67 -0.46 14.84
N GLY A 83 3.29 -1.61 14.57
CA GLY A 83 3.00 -2.85 15.29
C GLY A 83 1.64 -3.47 14.95
N VAL A 84 1.13 -3.21 13.75
CA VAL A 84 -0.13 -3.78 13.25
C VAL A 84 0.13 -5.17 12.66
N ASP A 85 -0.65 -6.15 13.10
CA ASP A 85 -0.75 -7.44 12.41
C ASP A 85 -1.63 -7.28 11.17
N LEU A 86 -0.98 -7.07 10.03
CA LEU A 86 -1.65 -6.77 8.77
C LEU A 86 -2.52 -7.94 8.27
N GLU A 87 -2.11 -9.18 8.52
CA GLU A 87 -2.87 -10.36 8.09
C GLU A 87 -4.21 -10.44 8.84
N SER A 88 -4.14 -10.43 10.17
CA SER A 88 -5.32 -10.45 11.02
C SER A 88 -6.24 -9.25 10.77
N ALA A 89 -5.67 -8.05 10.60
CA ALA A 89 -6.44 -6.83 10.33
C ALA A 89 -7.17 -6.91 8.98
N PHE A 90 -6.50 -7.41 7.94
CA PHE A 90 -7.11 -7.58 6.62
C PHE A 90 -8.24 -8.61 6.68
N THR A 91 -8.00 -9.79 7.25
CA THR A 91 -9.00 -10.85 7.35
C THR A 91 -10.24 -10.40 8.11
N ALA A 92 -10.08 -9.76 9.27
CA ALA A 92 -11.21 -9.25 10.05
C ALA A 92 -12.01 -8.20 9.28
N THR A 93 -11.32 -7.24 8.65
CA THR A 93 -11.98 -6.18 7.89
C THR A 93 -12.75 -6.71 6.68
N MET A 94 -12.19 -7.69 5.95
CA MET A 94 -12.88 -8.29 4.80
C MET A 94 -14.12 -9.08 5.23
N ALA A 95 -14.04 -9.82 6.34
CA ALA A 95 -15.19 -10.54 6.89
C ALA A 95 -16.34 -9.58 7.26
N ASP A 96 -16.02 -8.46 7.91
CA ASP A 96 -17.01 -7.43 8.26
C ASP A 96 -17.64 -6.79 7.01
N LEU A 97 -16.82 -6.49 5.99
CA LEU A 97 -17.30 -5.94 4.72
C LEU A 97 -18.19 -6.93 3.96
N GLU A 98 -17.79 -8.20 3.88
CA GLU A 98 -18.59 -9.27 3.26
C GLU A 98 -19.95 -9.38 3.94
N GLN A 99 -19.98 -9.45 5.28
CA GLN A 99 -21.22 -9.51 6.03
C GLN A 99 -22.13 -8.29 5.75
N SER A 100 -21.56 -7.08 5.78
CA SER A 100 -22.31 -5.85 5.52
C SER A 100 -22.88 -5.81 4.10
N ILE A 101 -22.10 -6.23 3.09
CA ILE A 101 -22.51 -6.21 1.69
C ILE A 101 -23.59 -7.27 1.45
N THR A 102 -23.41 -8.50 1.94
CA THR A 102 -24.42 -9.56 1.82
C THR A 102 -25.73 -9.15 2.47
N GLY A 103 -25.70 -8.59 3.68
CA GLY A 103 -26.92 -8.10 4.34
C GLY A 103 -27.63 -7.00 3.55
N ALA A 104 -26.89 -6.10 2.90
CA ALA A 104 -27.46 -5.07 2.04
C ALA A 104 -28.10 -5.64 0.76
N LEU A 105 -27.46 -6.64 0.14
CA LEU A 105 -27.99 -7.32 -1.04
C LEU A 105 -29.28 -8.09 -0.73
N ASP A 106 -29.34 -8.78 0.40
CA ASP A 106 -30.54 -9.51 0.84
C ASP A 106 -31.72 -8.57 1.10
N ALA A 107 -31.45 -7.43 1.73
CA ALA A 107 -32.47 -6.40 1.97
C ALA A 107 -33.01 -5.79 0.67
N GLU A 108 -32.16 -5.61 -0.35
CA GLU A 108 -32.57 -5.11 -1.66
C GLU A 108 -33.38 -6.14 -2.44
N ALA A 109 -33.02 -7.43 -2.37
CA ALA A 109 -33.75 -8.51 -3.03
C ALA A 109 -35.16 -8.76 -2.44
N GLN A 110 -35.43 -8.26 -1.23
CA GLN A 110 -36.72 -8.37 -0.54
C GLN A 110 -37.64 -7.16 -0.76
N ARG A 111 -37.17 -6.12 -1.47
CA ARG A 111 -37.99 -4.96 -1.88
C ARG A 111 -38.76 -5.21 -3.16
#